data_AF-A0A017TFW9-F1
#
_entry.id   AF-A0A017TFW9-F1
#
_cell.length_a   1.000
_cell.length_b   1.000
_cell.length_c   1.000
_cell.angle_alpha   90.00
_cell.angle_beta   90.00
_cell.angle_gamma   90.00
#
_symmetry.space_group_name_H-M   'P 1'
#
loop_
_entity.id
_entity.type
_entity.pdbx_description
1 polymer ?
#
loop_
_entity_poly.entity_id
_entity_poly.type
_entity_poly.pdbx_seq_one_letter_code
_entity_poly.pdbx_strand_id
1 'polypeptide(L)'
;MTAAPSLFDVTPALRLTYDVGSERSPVDPFGRTLLVLTGTGSAELTVRSARRSPGAWQGHLDLSVLARVLGALHRAGFPSTVSSQVFVPDATIGRIQLEQGEIQAHVSLDRYRAEKMPGYGEAYAVLDALAFLLSGGTTAPPRPDLPLPQAITHVKPLI
;
A
#
# COMPACT_ATOMS: atom_id res chain seq x y z
N MET A 1 14.93 26.39 3.89
CA MET A 1 15.14 25.01 3.43
C MET A 1 14.16 24.75 2.30
N THR A 2 14.64 24.64 1.07
CA THR A 2 13.80 24.38 -0.12
C THR A 2 13.45 22.90 -0.11
N ALA A 3 12.16 22.56 -0.03
CA ALA A 3 11.73 21.16 -0.15
C ALA A 3 12.13 20.65 -1.54
N ALA A 4 12.75 19.47 -1.59
CA ALA A 4 13.02 18.81 -2.87
C ALA A 4 11.69 18.58 -3.62
N PRO A 5 11.65 18.78 -4.95
CA PRO A 5 10.43 18.55 -5.73
C PRO A 5 10.02 17.08 -5.60
N SER A 6 8.71 16.85 -5.48
CA SER A 6 8.13 15.51 -5.51
C SER A 6 8.39 14.88 -6.88
N LEU A 7 8.86 13.63 -6.90
CA LEU A 7 9.12 12.90 -8.15
C LEU A 7 7.84 12.32 -8.78
N PHE A 8 6.77 12.23 -8.01
CA PHE A 8 5.50 11.61 -8.40
C PHE A 8 4.35 12.55 -8.06
N ASP A 9 3.38 12.63 -8.97
CA ASP A 9 2.17 13.43 -8.84
C ASP A 9 0.96 12.59 -9.26
N VAL A 10 -0.23 12.97 -8.77
CA VAL A 10 -1.49 12.31 -9.18
C VAL A 10 -1.80 12.68 -10.63
N THR A 11 -1.45 11.79 -11.54
CA THR A 11 -1.69 11.91 -12.98
C THR A 11 -2.21 10.58 -13.53
N PRO A 12 -2.89 10.53 -14.68
CA PRO A 12 -3.36 9.27 -15.26
C PRO A 12 -2.27 8.22 -15.51
N ALA A 13 -1.01 8.66 -15.65
CA ALA A 13 0.16 7.78 -15.83
C ALA A 13 0.69 7.17 -14.52
N LEU A 14 0.22 7.64 -13.36
CA LEU A 14 0.66 7.15 -12.06
C LEU A 14 0.08 5.76 -11.79
N ARG A 15 0.93 4.86 -11.29
CA ARG A 15 0.55 3.56 -10.75
C ARG A 15 1.29 3.32 -9.44
N LEU A 16 0.55 2.99 -8.39
CA LEU A 16 1.04 2.61 -7.07
C LEU A 16 0.75 1.13 -6.86
N THR A 17 1.78 0.33 -6.58
CA THR A 17 1.65 -1.06 -6.17
C THR A 17 2.08 -1.20 -4.71
N TYR A 18 1.21 -1.80 -3.90
CA TYR A 18 1.45 -2.18 -2.52
C TYR A 18 1.38 -3.70 -2.41
N ASP A 19 2.46 -4.32 -1.93
CA ASP A 19 2.58 -5.77 -1.79
C ASP A 19 3.08 -6.09 -0.37
N VAL A 20 2.28 -6.79 0.42
CA VAL A 20 2.60 -7.09 1.82
C VAL A 20 2.28 -8.53 2.18
N GLY A 21 3.07 -9.07 3.11
CA GLY A 21 2.87 -10.41 3.65
C GLY A 21 3.43 -11.49 2.75
N SER A 22 3.13 -12.74 3.09
CA SER A 22 3.60 -13.90 2.33
C SER A 22 2.57 -15.02 2.36
N GLU A 23 2.23 -15.52 1.18
CA GLU A 23 1.34 -16.68 1.02
C GLU A 23 1.88 -17.93 1.72
N ARG A 24 3.20 -18.00 1.92
CA ARG A 24 3.91 -19.16 2.48
C ARG A 24 4.25 -19.01 3.96
N SER A 25 3.99 -17.86 4.57
CA SER A 25 4.32 -17.66 5.99
C SER A 25 3.27 -18.33 6.88
N PRO A 26 3.65 -19.30 7.73
CA PRO A 26 2.71 -19.95 8.64
C PRO A 26 2.28 -19.04 9.80
N VAL A 27 2.98 -17.93 10.03
CA VAL A 27 2.66 -16.95 11.09
C VAL A 27 1.84 -15.77 10.57
N ASP A 28 1.61 -15.68 9.26
CA ASP A 28 0.77 -14.65 8.64
C ASP A 28 -0.65 -15.21 8.36
N PRO A 29 -1.65 -14.86 9.19
CA PRO A 29 -3.01 -15.37 9.02
C PRO A 29 -3.77 -14.74 7.83
N PHE A 30 -3.24 -13.66 7.24
CA PHE A 30 -3.89 -12.94 6.13
C PHE A 30 -3.22 -13.27 4.78
N GLY A 31 -1.97 -13.71 4.79
CA GLY A 31 -1.23 -14.11 3.60
C GLY A 31 -0.75 -12.90 2.79
N ARG A 32 -0.54 -13.10 1.48
CA ARG A 32 -0.07 -12.03 0.61
C ARG A 32 -1.23 -11.15 0.15
N THR A 33 -1.07 -9.85 0.32
CA THR A 33 -1.99 -8.81 -0.16
C THR A 33 -1.30 -7.96 -1.21
N LEU A 34 -1.88 -7.89 -2.40
CA LEU A 34 -1.42 -7.05 -3.51
C LEU A 34 -2.51 -6.05 -3.86
N LEU A 35 -2.24 -4.76 -3.63
CA LEU A 35 -3.11 -3.64 -3.97
C LEU A 35 -2.45 -2.80 -5.06
N VAL A 36 -3.18 -2.55 -6.14
CA VAL A 36 -2.77 -1.70 -7.26
C VAL A 36 -3.72 -0.52 -7.34
N LEU A 37 -3.19 0.69 -7.28
CA LEU A 37 -3.93 1.94 -7.44
C LEU A 37 -3.41 2.67 -8.68
N THR A 38 -4.30 3.23 -9.49
CA THR A 38 -3.93 4.07 -10.64
C THR A 38 -4.29 5.52 -10.37
N GLY A 39 -3.60 6.45 -11.04
CA GLY A 39 -3.93 7.88 -10.97
C GLY A 39 -5.18 8.27 -11.74
N THR A 40 -5.90 7.30 -12.33
CA THR A 40 -7.29 7.46 -12.79
C THR A 40 -8.31 7.14 -11.71
N GLY A 41 -7.87 6.70 -10.52
CA GLY A 41 -8.73 6.33 -9.40
C GLY A 41 -9.15 4.86 -9.40
N SER A 42 -8.65 4.02 -10.31
CA SER A 42 -8.94 2.57 -10.26
C SER A 42 -8.15 1.91 -9.15
N ALA A 43 -8.78 0.99 -8.42
CA ALA A 43 -8.15 0.16 -7.41
C ALA A 43 -8.43 -1.31 -7.70
N GLU A 44 -7.38 -2.13 -7.62
CA GLU A 44 -7.47 -3.59 -7.72
C GLU A 44 -6.76 -4.21 -6.51
N LEU A 45 -7.41 -5.17 -5.88
CA LEU A 45 -6.91 -5.89 -4.73
C LEU A 45 -6.90 -7.37 -5.05
N THR A 46 -5.80 -8.05 -4.76
CA THR A 46 -5.69 -9.51 -4.78
C THR A 46 -5.16 -9.97 -3.43
N VAL A 47 -5.85 -10.91 -2.81
CA VAL A 47 -5.43 -11.56 -1.56
C VAL A 47 -5.22 -13.03 -1.82
N ARG A 48 -4.04 -13.54 -1.44
CA ARG A 48 -3.69 -14.96 -1.50
C ARG A 48 -3.34 -15.44 -0.10
N SER A 49 -4.09 -16.41 0.38
CA SER A 49 -3.89 -16.98 1.71
C SER A 49 -3.97 -18.50 1.64
N ALA A 50 -3.10 -19.19 2.36
CA ALA A 50 -3.22 -20.63 2.58
C ALA A 50 -4.34 -20.98 3.59
N ARG A 51 -4.79 -20.00 4.39
CA ARG A 51 -5.74 -20.20 5.51
C ARG A 51 -7.14 -19.62 5.25
N ARG A 52 -7.27 -18.74 4.26
CA ARG A 52 -8.53 -18.09 3.88
C ARG A 52 -8.76 -18.27 2.39
N SER A 53 -10.01 -18.16 1.95
CA SER A 53 -10.32 -18.15 0.53
C SER A 53 -9.58 -17.00 -0.14
N PRO A 54 -8.77 -17.26 -1.18
CA PRO A 54 -8.20 -16.19 -1.97
C PRO A 54 -9.33 -15.39 -2.62
N GLY A 55 -9.06 -14.13 -2.92
CA GLY A 55 -10.05 -13.26 -3.53
C GLY A 55 -9.40 -12.13 -4.30
N ALA A 56 -10.16 -11.59 -5.24
CA ALA A 56 -9.79 -10.38 -5.95
C ALA A 56 -10.98 -9.42 -5.97
N TRP A 57 -10.70 -8.13 -5.85
CA TRP A 57 -11.69 -7.06 -5.82
C TRP A 57 -11.22 -5.91 -6.67
N GLN A 58 -12.16 -5.22 -7.28
CA GLN A 58 -11.92 -3.94 -7.94
C GLN A 58 -12.82 -2.88 -7.33
N GLY A 59 -12.38 -1.63 -7.37
CA GLY A 59 -13.17 -0.48 -6.94
C GLY A 59 -12.61 0.81 -7.53
N HIS A 60 -13.24 1.91 -7.15
CA HIS A 60 -12.81 3.25 -7.50
C HIS A 60 -12.52 4.06 -6.24
N LEU A 61 -11.39 4.77 -6.20
CA LEU A 61 -11.01 5.64 -5.09
C LEU A 61 -11.08 7.12 -5.45
N ASP A 62 -11.37 7.96 -4.47
CA ASP A 62 -11.15 9.40 -4.57
C ASP A 62 -9.63 9.70 -4.68
N LEU A 63 -9.25 10.48 -5.69
CA LEU A 63 -7.85 10.84 -5.97
C LEU A 63 -7.16 11.59 -4.82
N SER A 64 -7.91 12.23 -3.92
CA SER A 64 -7.39 12.83 -2.70
C SER A 64 -6.72 11.81 -1.77
N VAL A 65 -7.16 10.54 -1.80
CA VAL A 65 -6.49 9.47 -1.05
C VAL A 65 -5.13 9.17 -1.64
N LEU A 66 -5.02 9.11 -2.97
CA LEU A 66 -3.73 8.89 -3.63
C LEU A 66 -2.78 10.06 -3.36
N ALA A 67 -3.29 11.30 -3.41
CA ALA A 67 -2.53 12.50 -3.04
C ALA A 67 -2.06 12.44 -1.58
N ARG A 68 -2.88 11.92 -0.66
CA ARG A 68 -2.50 11.72 0.76
C ARG A 68 -1.36 10.71 0.89
N VAL A 69 -1.43 9.57 0.20
CA VAL A 69 -0.36 8.56 0.20
C VAL A 69 0.94 9.14 -0.36
N LEU A 70 0.89 9.82 -1.51
CA LEU A 70 2.06 10.48 -2.10
C LEU A 70 2.64 11.55 -1.17
N GLY A 71 1.81 12.38 -0.54
CA GLY A 71 2.26 13.38 0.42
C GLY A 71 2.94 12.76 1.65
N ALA A 72 2.43 11.63 2.14
CA ALA A 72 3.06 10.88 3.23
C ALA A 72 4.42 10.28 2.80
N LEU A 73 4.50 9.72 1.59
CA LEU A 73 5.75 9.20 1.01
C LEU A 73 6.78 10.32 0.77
N HIS A 74 6.37 11.48 0.27
CA HIS A 74 7.24 12.63 0.08
C HIS A 74 7.83 13.12 1.42
N ARG A 75 7.01 13.23 2.47
CA ARG A 75 7.49 13.53 3.83
C ARG A 75 8.45 12.48 4.37
N ALA A 76 8.32 11.22 3.95
CA ALA A 76 9.22 10.14 4.29
C ALA A 76 10.56 10.20 3.53
N GLY A 77 10.71 11.10 2.56
CA GLY A 77 11.87 11.16 1.68
C GLY A 77 11.86 10.10 0.58
N PHE A 78 10.68 9.57 0.22
CA PHE A 78 10.56 8.59 -0.86
C PHE A 78 10.94 9.19 -2.23
N PRO A 79 11.65 8.44 -3.09
CA PRO A 79 12.19 7.12 -2.85
C PRO A 79 13.57 7.21 -2.20
N SER A 80 13.66 6.87 -0.92
CA SER A 80 14.90 6.52 -0.23
C SER A 80 14.61 6.14 1.21
N THR A 81 15.30 5.12 1.72
CA THR A 81 16.24 5.23 2.86
C THR A 81 16.95 3.89 3.08
N VAL A 82 18.28 3.89 2.92
CA VAL A 82 19.25 2.80 3.25
C VAL A 82 19.20 1.56 2.34
N SER A 83 20.15 1.48 1.41
CA SER A 83 20.30 0.43 0.37
C SER A 83 20.59 -1.00 0.87
N SER A 84 20.60 -1.27 2.18
CA SER A 84 20.80 -2.63 2.69
C SER A 84 20.04 -2.84 4.00
N GLN A 85 18.75 -3.12 3.89
CA GLN A 85 17.98 -3.55 5.05
C GLN A 85 18.02 -5.08 5.11
N VAL A 86 18.69 -5.61 6.13
CA VAL A 86 18.60 -7.03 6.48
C VAL A 86 17.25 -7.24 7.15
N PHE A 87 16.41 -8.08 6.56
CA PHE A 87 15.16 -8.51 7.17
C PHE A 87 15.46 -9.64 8.16
N VAL A 88 14.87 -9.58 9.33
CA VAL A 88 14.90 -10.72 10.25
C VAL A 88 14.09 -11.87 9.66
N PRO A 89 14.41 -13.13 9.98
CA PRO A 89 13.53 -14.26 9.68
C PRO A 89 12.10 -13.96 10.15
N ASP A 90 11.12 -14.41 9.37
CA ASP A 90 9.68 -14.22 9.64
C ASP A 90 9.17 -12.77 9.64
N ALA A 91 9.99 -11.78 9.26
CA ALA A 91 9.53 -10.40 9.09
C ALA A 91 8.41 -10.31 8.04
N THR A 92 7.35 -9.56 8.37
CA THR A 92 6.35 -9.16 7.38
C THR A 92 6.91 -8.02 6.55
N ILE A 93 7.34 -8.32 5.33
CA ILE A 93 7.87 -7.32 4.39
C ILE A 93 6.69 -6.68 3.66
N GLY A 94 6.66 -5.35 3.66
CA GLY A 94 5.76 -4.56 2.82
C GLY A 94 6.57 -3.78 1.78
N ARG A 95 6.16 -3.87 0.53
CA ARG A 95 6.76 -3.16 -0.61
C ARG A 95 5.78 -2.13 -1.14
N ILE A 96 6.27 -0.90 -1.35
CA ILE A 96 5.56 0.15 -2.07
C ILE A 96 6.37 0.46 -3.32
N GLN A 97 5.71 0.47 -4.47
CA GLN A 97 6.30 0.79 -5.77
C GLN A 97 5.44 1.85 -6.46
N LEU A 98 6.08 2.90 -6.95
CA LEU A 98 5.48 3.95 -7.77
C LEU A 98 6.07 3.90 -9.18
N GLU A 99 5.19 4.03 -10.17
CA GLU A 99 5.51 4.08 -11.59
C GLU A 99 4.77 5.29 -12.20
N GLN A 100 5.46 6.12 -12.98
CA GLN A 100 4.85 7.23 -13.71
C GLN A 100 5.66 7.52 -14.98
N GLY A 101 5.14 7.07 -16.14
CA GLY A 101 5.90 7.06 -17.38
C GLY A 101 7.16 6.20 -17.25
N GLU A 102 8.33 6.77 -17.57
CA GLU A 102 9.64 6.10 -17.44
C GLU A 102 10.20 6.10 -16.00
N ILE A 103 9.58 6.85 -15.08
CA ILE A 103 10.05 6.96 -13.70
C ILE A 103 9.49 5.80 -12.90
N GLN A 104 10.37 5.00 -12.30
CA GLN A 104 10.00 3.95 -11.38
C GLN A 104 10.81 4.04 -10.10
N ALA A 105 10.16 3.85 -8.97
CA ALA A 105 10.85 3.76 -7.69
C ALA A 105 10.11 2.83 -6.74
N HIS A 106 10.85 2.19 -5.84
CA HIS A 106 10.25 1.31 -4.85
C HIS A 106 11.01 1.36 -3.52
N VAL A 107 10.34 0.93 -2.47
CA VAL A 107 10.91 0.68 -1.15
C VAL A 107 10.33 -0.62 -0.60
N SER A 108 11.18 -1.40 0.08
CA SER A 108 10.76 -2.59 0.83
C SER A 108 11.15 -2.40 2.28
N LEU A 109 10.19 -2.44 3.19
CA LEU A 109 10.41 -2.25 4.62
C LEU A 109 9.78 -3.39 5.40
N ASP A 110 10.38 -3.70 6.55
CA ASP A 110 9.71 -4.46 7.60
C ASP A 110 8.51 -3.65 8.06
N ARG A 111 7.31 -4.26 8.02
CA ARG A 111 6.03 -3.59 8.32
C ARG A 111 6.04 -2.96 9.72
N TYR A 112 6.58 -3.66 10.72
CA TYR A 112 6.66 -3.19 12.11
C TYR A 112 7.64 -2.01 12.27
N ARG A 113 8.70 -1.97 11.46
CA ARG A 113 9.61 -0.84 11.44
C ARG A 113 9.01 0.36 10.72
N ALA A 114 8.40 0.15 9.55
CA ALA A 114 7.78 1.20 8.74
C ALA A 114 6.71 1.97 9.55
N GLU A 115 5.97 1.24 10.38
CA GLU A 115 5.01 1.74 11.35
C GLU A 115 5.51 2.84 12.31
N LYS A 116 6.80 2.86 12.60
CA LYS A 116 7.45 3.82 13.50
C LYS A 116 8.17 4.94 12.74
N MET A 117 8.20 4.88 11.41
CA MET A 117 8.87 5.86 10.57
C MET A 117 7.88 6.94 10.13
N PRO A 118 8.16 8.24 10.39
CA PRO A 118 7.33 9.32 9.89
C PRO A 118 7.13 9.25 8.37
N GLY A 119 5.91 9.52 7.92
CA GLY A 119 5.52 9.42 6.50
C GLY A 119 5.25 7.97 6.05
N TYR A 120 6.20 7.04 6.22
CA TYR A 120 5.97 5.64 5.86
C TYR A 120 4.83 5.02 6.69
N GLY A 121 4.84 5.19 8.01
CA GLY A 121 3.79 4.64 8.87
C GLY A 121 2.39 5.10 8.48
N GLU A 122 2.26 6.36 8.06
CA GLU A 122 1.00 6.92 7.54
C GLU A 122 0.64 6.33 6.17
N ALA A 123 1.59 6.26 5.24
CA ALA A 123 1.36 5.70 3.90
C ALA A 123 0.88 4.25 3.97
N TYR A 124 1.57 3.39 4.72
CA TYR A 124 1.15 2.00 4.89
C TYR A 124 -0.20 1.89 5.60
N ALA A 125 -0.48 2.72 6.61
CA ALA A 125 -1.76 2.66 7.30
C ALA A 125 -2.94 3.02 6.39
N VAL A 126 -2.77 4.00 5.50
CA VAL A 126 -3.79 4.33 4.48
C VAL A 126 -3.96 3.15 3.51
N LEU A 127 -2.87 2.54 3.04
CA LEU A 127 -2.92 1.40 2.11
C LEU A 127 -3.57 0.16 2.74
N ASP A 128 -3.27 -0.15 4.00
CA ASP A 128 -3.92 -1.24 4.75
C ASP A 128 -5.42 -0.98 4.93
N ALA A 129 -5.81 0.26 5.23
CA ALA A 129 -7.22 0.62 5.33
C ALA A 129 -7.96 0.46 3.99
N LEU A 130 -7.33 0.83 2.88
CA LEU A 130 -7.88 0.61 1.54
C LEU A 130 -8.05 -0.88 1.23
N ALA A 131 -7.04 -1.71 1.51
CA ALA A 131 -7.12 -3.16 1.31
C ALA A 131 -8.24 -3.79 2.17
N PHE A 132 -8.38 -3.36 3.42
CA PHE A 132 -9.44 -3.81 4.32
C PHE A 132 -10.83 -3.44 3.80
N LEU A 133 -11.02 -2.19 3.39
CA LEU A 133 -12.30 -1.69 2.88
C LEU A 133 -12.68 -2.37 1.54
N LEU A 134 -11.74 -2.48 0.59
CA LEU A 134 -11.98 -3.14 -0.70
C LEU A 134 -12.36 -4.60 -0.54
N SER A 135 -11.73 -5.30 0.40
CA SER A 135 -12.01 -6.72 0.64
C SER A 135 -13.20 -7.00 1.55
N GLY A 136 -13.90 -5.98 2.04
CA GLY A 136 -14.97 -6.14 3.02
C GLY A 136 -14.49 -6.76 4.34
N GLY A 137 -13.22 -6.55 4.71
CA GLY A 137 -12.62 -7.04 5.95
C GLY A 137 -11.90 -8.39 5.86
N THR A 138 -11.49 -8.82 4.66
CA THR A 138 -10.77 -10.09 4.48
C THR A 138 -9.28 -9.98 4.83
N THR A 139 -8.70 -8.79 4.71
CA THR A 139 -7.30 -8.50 5.10
C THR A 139 -7.16 -8.09 6.56
N ALA A 140 -5.93 -7.87 7.01
CA ALA A 140 -5.67 -7.33 8.35
C ALA A 140 -6.41 -5.99 8.54
N PRO A 141 -7.04 -5.77 9.71
CA PRO A 141 -7.66 -4.48 9.99
C PRO A 141 -6.59 -3.39 10.04
N PRO A 142 -6.92 -2.17 9.57
CA PRO A 142 -6.02 -1.05 9.70
C PRO A 142 -5.83 -0.68 11.18
N ARG A 143 -4.80 0.12 11.44
CA ARG A 143 -4.59 0.69 12.76
C ARG A 143 -5.80 1.51 13.22
N PRO A 144 -6.27 1.34 14.48
CA PRO A 144 -7.51 1.92 14.97
C PRO A 144 -7.47 3.45 15.15
N ASP A 145 -6.27 4.04 15.20
CA ASP A 145 -6.05 5.47 15.38
C ASP A 145 -6.09 6.28 14.07
N LEU A 146 -6.16 5.63 12.90
CA LEU A 146 -6.32 6.33 11.63
C LEU A 146 -7.78 6.44 11.21
N PRO A 147 -8.25 7.64 10.81
CA PRO A 147 -9.55 7.77 10.15
C PRO A 147 -9.53 6.98 8.86
N LEU A 148 -10.49 6.06 8.71
CA LEU A 148 -10.69 5.28 7.50
C LEU A 148 -10.94 6.23 6.32
N PRO A 149 -10.30 6.00 5.16
CA PRO A 149 -10.60 6.79 3.98
C PRO A 149 -12.06 6.55 3.56
N GLN A 150 -12.92 7.56 3.70
CA GLN A 150 -14.27 7.55 3.15
C GLN A 150 -14.20 7.80 1.64
N ALA A 151 -13.71 6.82 0.87
CA ALA A 151 -13.28 7.11 -0.49
C ALA A 151 -13.43 5.99 -1.50
N ILE A 152 -13.82 4.78 -1.09
CA ILE A 152 -13.96 3.67 -2.03
C ILE A 152 -15.43 3.55 -2.45
N THR A 153 -15.66 3.63 -3.75
CA THR A 153 -16.96 3.40 -4.38
C THR A 153 -16.87 2.24 -5.37
N HIS A 154 -18.02 1.66 -5.73
CA HIS A 154 -18.13 0.64 -6.78
C HIS A 154 -17.27 -0.62 -6.54
N VAL A 155 -17.21 -1.11 -5.31
CA VAL A 155 -16.50 -2.35 -4.97
C VAL A 155 -17.22 -3.54 -5.61
N LYS A 156 -16.49 -4.33 -6.40
CA LYS A 156 -16.99 -5.58 -6.99
C LYS A 156 -15.94 -6.69 -6.86
N PRO A 157 -16.34 -7.92 -6.46
CA PRO A 157 -15.46 -9.07 -6.54
C PRO A 157 -15.14 -9.42 -8.00
N LEU A 158 -13.89 -9.74 -8.26
CA LEU A 158 -13.42 -10.36 -9.50
C LEU A 158 -13.52 -11.88 -9.29
N ILE A 159 -14.51 -12.49 -9.95
CA ILE A 159 -14.85 -13.91 -9.84
C ILE A 159 -13.85 -14.74 -10.66
#